data_AF-A0A9D8HT74-F1
#
_entry.id   AF-A0A9D8HT74-F1
#
_cell.length_a   1.000
_cell.length_b   1.000
_cell.length_c   1.000
_cell.angle_alpha   90.00
_cell.angle_beta   90.00
_cell.angle_gamma   90.00
#
_symmetry.space_group_name_H-M   'P 1'
#
loop_
_entity.id
_entity.type
_entity.pdbx_description
1 polymer ?
#
loop_
_entity_poly.entity_id
_entity_poly.type
_entity_poly.pdbx_seq_one_letter_code
_entity_poly.pdbx_strand_id
1 'polypeptide(L)'
;MEATLENQSWSRVVSLFRQACVLHREGKHQESRHIVEQDLRQSIATWTKFSGQEPGVKRSKLEQMFKEEQRRVDDAWMVQSLVVRQFSRHILPELSNRLVAEIRGSLANGVLTPFAIAAAESEPSFEPNDPVRIPFDDVEGMIDFLNSAERDEMRGERRLIAA
;
A
#
# COMPACT_ATOMS: atom_id res chain seq x y z
N MET A 1 -24.86 11.06 28.65
CA MET A 1 -24.24 11.61 27.43
C MET A 1 -22.73 11.79 27.56
N GLU A 2 -22.20 12.18 28.73
CA GLU A 2 -20.75 12.36 28.89
C GLU A 2 -19.94 11.05 28.78
N ALA A 3 -20.44 9.96 29.38
CA ALA A 3 -19.77 8.65 29.29
C ALA A 3 -19.62 8.13 27.84
N THR A 4 -20.57 8.44 26.95
CA THR A 4 -20.49 8.08 25.53
C THR A 4 -19.43 8.89 24.78
N LEU A 5 -19.25 10.17 25.12
CA LEU A 5 -18.23 11.04 24.51
C LEU A 5 -16.82 10.70 25.01
N GLU A 6 -16.68 10.37 26.30
CA GLU A 6 -15.41 9.85 26.84
C GLU A 6 -14.99 8.56 26.13
N ASN A 7 -15.92 7.61 25.96
CA ASN A 7 -15.64 6.35 25.26
C ASN A 7 -15.27 6.55 23.79
N GLN A 8 -15.97 7.44 23.08
CA GLN A 8 -15.67 7.75 21.67
C GLN A 8 -14.30 8.42 21.52
N SER A 9 -14.00 9.42 22.35
CA SER A 9 -12.70 10.10 22.33
C SER A 9 -11.56 9.17 22.70
N TRP A 10 -11.75 8.28 23.69
CA TRP A 10 -10.79 7.25 24.05
C TRP A 10 -10.53 6.27 22.90
N SER A 11 -11.60 5.74 22.28
CA SER A 11 -11.48 4.84 21.12
C SER A 11 -10.68 5.47 19.98
N ARG A 12 -10.88 6.79 19.74
CA ARG A 12 -10.10 7.52 18.74
C ARG A 12 -8.62 7.62 19.10
N VAL A 13 -8.27 7.88 20.36
CA VAL A 13 -6.87 7.89 20.82
C VAL A 13 -6.21 6.53 20.56
N VAL A 14 -6.89 5.44 20.93
CA VAL A 14 -6.38 4.07 20.71
C VAL A 14 -6.19 3.78 19.22
N SER A 15 -7.18 4.13 18.39
CA SER A 15 -7.13 3.90 16.95
C SER A 15 -5.98 4.65 16.28
N LEU A 16 -5.81 5.95 16.57
CA LEU A 16 -4.74 6.78 16.01
C LEU A 16 -3.36 6.26 16.42
N PHE A 17 -3.19 5.90 17.70
CA PHE A 17 -1.90 5.39 18.16
C PHE A 17 -1.56 4.03 17.53
N ARG A 18 -2.54 3.13 17.41
CA ARG A 18 -2.36 1.86 16.68
C ARG A 18 -1.94 2.11 15.23
N GLN A 19 -2.64 3.00 14.52
CA GLN A 19 -2.34 3.33 13.13
C GLN A 19 -0.91 3.88 13.00
N ALA A 20 -0.50 4.77 13.90
CA ALA A 20 0.86 5.30 13.90
C ALA A 20 1.91 4.20 14.11
N CYS A 21 1.66 3.23 15.00
CA CYS A 21 2.55 2.08 15.22
C CYS A 21 2.66 1.20 13.96
N VAL A 22 1.54 0.91 13.30
CA VAL A 22 1.53 0.11 12.05
C VAL A 22 2.30 0.82 10.95
N LEU A 23 2.03 2.10 10.69
CA LEU A 23 2.75 2.90 9.70
C LEU A 23 4.25 2.97 10.00
N HIS A 24 4.63 3.04 11.28
CA HIS A 24 6.02 3.01 11.68
C HIS A 24 6.70 1.69 11.31
N ARG A 25 6.03 0.55 11.54
CA ARG A 25 6.53 -0.78 11.17
C ARG A 25 6.62 -0.97 9.65
N GLU A 26 5.73 -0.35 8.90
CA GLU A 26 5.76 -0.34 7.43
C GLU A 26 6.84 0.58 6.83
N GLY A 27 7.60 1.33 7.64
CA GLY A 27 8.60 2.29 7.17
C GLY A 27 8.03 3.65 6.73
N LYS A 28 6.72 3.86 6.87
CA LYS A 28 6.02 5.13 6.57
C LYS A 28 6.18 6.12 7.72
N HIS A 29 7.42 6.49 8.00
CA HIS A 29 7.78 7.27 9.19
C HIS A 29 7.20 8.70 9.18
N GLN A 30 7.05 9.32 8.00
CA GLN A 30 6.47 10.67 7.91
C GLN A 30 4.99 10.69 8.28
N GLU A 31 4.20 9.76 7.73
CA GLU A 31 2.78 9.62 8.06
C GLU A 31 2.58 9.24 9.53
N SER A 32 3.38 8.30 10.04
CA SER A 32 3.38 7.93 11.46
C SER A 32 3.64 9.14 12.38
N ARG A 33 4.67 9.95 12.03
CA ARG A 33 5.00 11.17 12.78
C ARG A 33 3.87 12.18 12.74
N HIS A 34 3.25 12.38 11.58
CA HIS A 34 2.12 13.30 11.43
C HIS A 34 0.96 12.94 12.37
N ILE A 35 0.58 11.65 12.43
CA ILE A 35 -0.48 11.18 13.33
C ILE A 35 -0.10 11.43 14.80
N VAL A 36 1.14 11.13 15.20
CA VAL A 36 1.58 11.30 16.60
C VAL A 36 1.63 12.77 17.01
N GLU A 37 2.12 13.65 16.14
CA GLU A 37 2.35 15.06 16.46
C GLU A 37 1.09 15.92 16.34
N GLN A 38 0.18 15.58 15.42
CA GLN A 38 -1.02 16.38 15.17
C GLN A 38 -2.27 15.69 15.74
N ASP A 39 -2.73 14.62 15.08
CA ASP A 39 -4.03 14.01 15.35
C ASP A 39 -4.14 13.43 16.76
N LEU A 40 -3.11 12.69 17.18
CA LEU A 40 -3.08 12.02 18.47
C LEU A 40 -3.04 13.03 19.62
N ARG A 41 -2.22 14.09 19.50
CA ARG A 41 -2.17 15.15 20.51
C ARG A 41 -3.53 15.83 20.67
N GLN A 42 -4.19 16.16 19.56
CA GLN A 42 -5.53 16.75 19.59
C GLN A 42 -6.57 15.79 20.20
N SER A 43 -6.50 14.50 19.87
CA SER A 43 -7.41 13.49 20.41
C SER A 43 -7.20 13.27 21.92
N ILE A 44 -5.95 13.27 22.41
CA ILE A 44 -5.64 13.16 23.84
C ILE A 44 -6.14 14.38 24.61
N ALA A 45 -5.96 15.59 24.05
CA ALA A 45 -6.47 16.81 24.66
C ALA A 45 -8.00 16.77 24.78
N THR A 46 -8.68 16.28 23.73
CA THR A 46 -10.14 16.09 23.72
C THR A 46 -10.58 15.08 24.77
N TRP A 47 -9.96 13.90 24.82
CA TRP A 47 -10.28 12.87 25.83
C TRP A 47 -10.01 13.37 27.26
N THR A 48 -8.93 14.10 27.49
CA THR A 48 -8.55 14.65 28.80
C THR A 48 -9.60 15.61 29.35
N LYS A 49 -10.28 16.37 28.47
CA LYS A 49 -11.37 17.29 28.84
C LYS A 49 -12.64 16.55 29.28
N PHE A 50 -12.97 15.46 28.61
CA PHE A 50 -14.19 14.68 28.91
C PHE A 50 -13.99 13.67 30.04
N SER A 51 -12.76 13.25 30.28
CA SER A 51 -12.47 12.30 31.34
C SER A 51 -12.49 13.01 32.71
N GLY A 52 -13.35 12.55 33.61
CA GLY A 52 -13.43 13.02 35.00
C GLY A 52 -12.30 12.51 35.91
N GLN A 53 -11.33 11.76 35.35
CA GLN A 53 -10.26 11.12 36.12
C GLN A 53 -9.18 12.12 36.59
N GLU A 54 -8.48 11.78 37.67
CA GLU A 54 -7.33 12.54 38.15
C GLU A 54 -6.17 12.52 37.13
N PRO A 55 -5.37 13.60 37.00
CA PRO A 55 -4.23 13.64 36.08
C PRO A 55 -3.26 12.45 36.17
N GLY A 56 -2.98 11.95 37.38
CA GLY A 56 -2.11 10.78 37.59
C GLY A 56 -2.69 9.50 36.98
N VAL A 57 -3.99 9.28 37.19
CA VAL A 57 -4.72 8.14 36.62
C VAL A 57 -4.76 8.24 35.09
N LYS A 58 -5.01 9.44 34.55
CA LYS A 58 -5.03 9.66 33.09
C LYS A 58 -3.69 9.33 32.44
N ARG A 59 -2.59 9.82 33.04
CA ARG A 59 -1.23 9.56 32.55
C ARG A 59 -0.90 8.07 32.58
N SER A 60 -1.18 7.40 33.71
CA SER A 60 -0.96 5.95 33.83
C SER A 60 -1.75 5.16 32.80
N LYS A 61 -3.00 5.55 32.55
CA LYS A 61 -3.88 4.90 31.56
C LYS A 61 -3.36 5.07 30.13
N LEU A 62 -2.89 6.27 29.76
CA LEU A 62 -2.25 6.49 28.46
C LEU A 62 -0.97 5.69 28.30
N GLU A 63 -0.10 5.71 29.32
CA GLU A 63 1.17 4.98 29.28
C GLU A 63 0.96 3.47 29.13
N GLN A 64 0.02 2.91 29.90
CA GLN A 64 -0.35 1.51 29.78
C GLN A 64 -0.87 1.19 28.38
N MET A 65 -1.80 1.99 27.87
CA MET A 65 -2.37 1.79 26.54
C MET A 65 -1.30 1.87 25.44
N PHE A 66 -0.37 2.81 25.52
CA PHE A 66 0.73 2.91 24.56
C PHE A 66 1.63 1.67 24.58
N LYS A 67 2.01 1.18 25.75
CA LYS A 67 2.82 -0.04 25.88
C LYS A 67 2.10 -1.27 25.32
N GLU A 68 0.81 -1.41 25.65
CA GLU A 68 -0.01 -2.53 25.19
C GLU A 68 -0.16 -2.51 23.66
N GLU A 69 -0.41 -1.35 23.07
CA GLU A 69 -0.63 -1.25 21.62
C GLU A 69 0.68 -1.39 20.83
N GLN A 70 1.79 -0.86 21.33
CA GLN A 70 3.12 -1.15 20.75
C GLN A 70 3.40 -2.64 20.74
N ARG A 71 3.20 -3.32 21.88
CA ARG A 71 3.41 -4.77 21.98
C ARG A 71 2.51 -5.54 21.01
N ARG A 72 1.22 -5.18 20.90
CA ARG A 72 0.28 -5.84 19.98
C ARG A 72 0.73 -5.74 18.53
N VAL A 73 1.17 -4.55 18.12
CA VAL A 73 1.66 -4.33 16.75
C VAL A 73 2.96 -5.11 16.51
N ASP A 74 3.85 -5.16 17.50
CA ASP A 74 5.10 -5.91 17.42
C ASP A 74 4.87 -7.43 17.31
N ASP A 75 3.96 -7.97 18.13
CA ASP A 75 3.58 -9.38 18.08
C ASP A 75 2.94 -9.73 16.72
N ALA A 76 2.04 -8.89 16.22
CA ALA A 76 1.41 -9.07 14.91
C ALA A 76 2.43 -9.02 13.76
N TRP A 77 3.37 -8.08 13.82
CA TRP A 77 4.44 -7.95 12.83
C TRP A 77 5.38 -9.15 12.82
N MET A 78 5.73 -9.68 13.99
CA MET A 78 6.51 -10.91 14.12
C MET A 78 5.79 -12.09 13.46
N VAL A 79 4.50 -12.27 13.76
CA VAL A 79 3.68 -13.35 13.16
C VAL A 79 3.61 -13.20 11.65
N GLN A 80 3.35 -12.00 11.14
CA GLN A 80 3.35 -11.72 9.69
C GLN A 80 4.69 -12.10 9.06
N SER A 81 5.80 -11.71 9.68
CA SER A 81 7.15 -12.00 9.19
C SER A 81 7.43 -13.51 9.14
N LEU A 82 6.96 -14.27 10.14
CA LEU A 82 7.07 -15.72 10.16
C LEU A 82 6.23 -16.36 9.04
N VAL A 83 4.99 -15.89 8.84
CA VAL A 83 4.10 -16.38 7.77
C VAL A 83 4.71 -16.12 6.39
N VAL A 84 5.15 -14.89 6.12
CA VAL A 84 5.78 -14.53 4.83
C VAL A 84 7.03 -15.37 4.58
N ARG A 85 7.86 -15.58 5.61
CA ARG A 85 9.05 -16.42 5.54
C ARG A 85 8.71 -17.88 5.22
N GLN A 86 7.70 -18.44 5.87
CA GLN A 86 7.29 -19.83 5.66
C GLN A 86 6.67 -20.02 4.26
N PHE A 87 5.83 -19.06 3.85
CA PHE A 87 5.22 -19.04 2.53
C PHE A 87 6.28 -18.98 1.43
N SER A 88 7.27 -18.11 1.58
CA SER A 88 8.36 -17.94 0.60
C SER A 88 9.30 -19.13 0.52
N ARG A 89 9.52 -19.85 1.63
CA ARG A 89 10.46 -20.97 1.68
C ARG A 89 9.89 -22.29 1.22
N HIS A 90 8.62 -22.53 1.50
CA HIS A 90 8.01 -23.84 1.30
C HIS A 90 6.88 -23.79 0.28
N ILE A 91 5.94 -22.88 0.45
CA ILE A 91 4.70 -22.88 -0.33
C ILE A 91 4.96 -22.39 -1.76
N LEU A 92 5.63 -21.24 -1.93
CA LEU A 92 5.90 -20.69 -3.26
C LEU A 92 6.73 -21.64 -4.15
N PRO A 93 7.84 -22.22 -3.68
CA PRO A 93 8.61 -23.17 -4.50
C PRO A 93 7.83 -24.43 -4.86
N GLU A 94 7.08 -25.00 -3.92
CA GLU A 94 6.27 -26.20 -4.19
C GLU A 94 5.16 -25.92 -5.20
N LEU A 95 4.46 -24.79 -5.08
CA LEU A 95 3.45 -24.37 -6.05
C LEU A 95 4.06 -24.11 -7.41
N SER A 96 5.20 -23.42 -7.48
CA SER A 96 5.91 -23.17 -8.73
C SER A 96 6.31 -24.48 -9.42
N ASN A 97 6.87 -25.43 -8.67
CA ASN A 97 7.26 -26.74 -9.19
C ASN A 97 6.05 -27.54 -9.70
N ARG A 98 4.93 -27.51 -8.98
CA ARG A 98 3.68 -28.17 -9.40
C ARG A 98 3.11 -27.54 -10.68
N LEU A 99 3.03 -26.22 -10.74
CA LEU A 99 2.58 -25.49 -11.93
C LEU A 99 3.47 -25.80 -13.14
N VAL A 100 4.79 -25.80 -12.97
CA VAL A 100 5.73 -26.16 -14.05
C VAL A 100 5.51 -27.60 -14.51
N ALA A 101 5.30 -28.54 -13.59
CA ALA A 101 5.02 -29.93 -13.94
C ALA A 101 3.69 -30.09 -14.70
N GLU A 102 2.65 -29.37 -14.28
CA GLU A 102 1.32 -29.38 -14.92
C GLU A 102 1.34 -28.77 -16.32
N ILE A 103 2.06 -27.65 -16.49
CA ILE A 103 2.27 -27.02 -17.81
C ILE A 103 3.03 -27.99 -18.72
N ARG A 104 4.11 -28.61 -18.24
CA ARG A 104 4.88 -29.59 -19.02
C ARG A 104 4.03 -30.81 -19.41
N GLY A 105 3.21 -31.31 -18.48
CA GLY A 105 2.30 -32.42 -18.75
C GLY A 105 1.23 -32.07 -19.79
N SER A 106 0.64 -30.88 -19.70
CA SER A 106 -0.35 -30.38 -20.66
C SER A 106 0.23 -30.16 -22.06
N LEU A 107 1.48 -29.69 -22.14
CA LEU A 107 2.23 -29.54 -23.39
C LEU A 107 2.56 -30.91 -24.00
N ALA A 108 3.00 -31.87 -23.18
CA ALA A 108 3.32 -33.23 -23.63
C ALA A 108 2.08 -34.01 -24.10
N ASN A 109 0.93 -33.77 -23.48
CA ASN A 109 -0.35 -34.38 -23.85
C ASN A 109 -1.03 -33.67 -25.05
N GLY A 110 -0.38 -32.67 -25.65
CA GLY A 110 -0.88 -31.95 -26.83
C GLY A 110 -2.11 -31.07 -26.56
N VAL A 111 -2.47 -30.84 -25.30
CA VAL A 111 -3.60 -29.97 -24.90
C VAL A 111 -3.23 -28.49 -25.08
N LEU A 112 -1.95 -28.16 -24.88
CA LEU A 112 -1.37 -26.87 -25.23
C LEU A 112 -0.41 -27.09 -26.40
N THR A 113 -0.72 -26.57 -27.59
CA THR A 113 0.24 -26.59 -28.70
C THR A 113 1.32 -25.52 -28.46
N PRO A 114 2.61 -25.79 -28.78
CA PRO A 114 3.70 -24.83 -28.61
C PRO A 114 3.53 -23.48 -29.33
N PHE A 115 2.50 -23.33 -30.19
CA PHE A 115 2.20 -22.11 -30.94
C PHE A 115 1.09 -21.23 -30.34
N ALA A 116 0.43 -21.63 -29.26
CA ALA A 116 -0.60 -20.77 -28.64
C ALA A 116 -0.01 -19.61 -27.81
N ILE A 117 1.30 -19.60 -27.54
CA ILE A 117 2.00 -18.44 -26.96
C ILE A 117 2.39 -17.41 -28.04
N ALA A 118 2.35 -17.78 -29.34
CA ALA A 118 2.58 -16.85 -30.45
C ALA A 118 1.29 -16.15 -30.94
N ALA A 119 0.12 -16.52 -30.43
CA ALA A 119 -1.18 -16.04 -30.93
C ALA A 119 -1.93 -15.12 -29.96
N ALA A 120 -1.25 -14.59 -28.94
CA ALA A 120 -1.75 -13.47 -28.11
C ALA A 120 -1.08 -12.14 -28.48
N GLU A 121 -0.32 -12.09 -29.57
CA GLU A 121 -0.01 -10.85 -30.30
C GLU A 121 -1.10 -10.62 -31.35
N SER A 122 -2.35 -10.49 -30.90
CA SER A 122 -3.28 -9.67 -31.68
C SER A 122 -2.90 -8.21 -31.41
N GLU A 123 -1.89 -7.74 -32.14
CA GLU A 123 -1.65 -6.32 -32.29
C GLU A 123 -2.97 -5.67 -32.72
N PRO A 124 -3.52 -4.68 -31.99
CA PRO A 124 -4.42 -3.74 -32.63
C PRO A 124 -3.60 -3.09 -33.74
N SER A 125 -4.08 -3.17 -34.98
CA SER A 125 -3.52 -2.45 -36.11
C SER A 125 -3.55 -0.95 -35.81
N PHE A 126 -2.49 -0.44 -35.22
CA PHE A 126 -2.16 0.96 -35.23
C PHE A 126 -1.23 1.17 -36.41
N GLU A 127 -1.63 2.06 -37.31
CA GLU A 127 -0.73 2.57 -38.34
C GLU A 127 0.60 2.97 -37.69
N PRO A 128 1.76 2.67 -38.31
CA PRO A 128 3.04 2.95 -37.71
C PRO A 128 3.23 4.46 -37.69
N ASN A 129 2.96 5.07 -36.54
CA ASN A 129 3.54 6.37 -36.23
C ASN A 129 4.94 6.05 -35.72
N ASP A 130 5.94 6.22 -36.57
CA ASP A 130 7.34 5.90 -36.28
C ASP A 130 7.72 6.48 -34.89
N PRO A 131 8.17 5.65 -33.94
CA PRO A 131 8.59 6.16 -32.64
C PRO A 131 9.83 7.04 -32.86
N VAL A 132 9.68 8.32 -32.55
CA VAL A 132 10.77 9.31 -32.59
C VAL A 132 11.90 8.80 -31.68
N ARG A 133 12.95 8.25 -32.30
CA ARG A 133 14.13 7.77 -31.57
C ARG A 133 15.01 8.98 -31.23
N ILE A 134 14.95 9.40 -29.98
CA ILE A 134 15.81 10.46 -29.45
C ILE A 134 17.13 9.82 -28.99
N PRO A 135 18.29 10.22 -29.54
CA PRO A 135 19.58 9.73 -29.09
C PRO A 135 19.79 10.00 -27.60
N PHE A 136 20.46 9.09 -26.89
CA PHE A 136 20.64 9.15 -25.44
C PHE A 136 21.37 10.42 -24.95
N ASP A 137 22.18 11.05 -25.81
CA ASP A 137 22.95 12.26 -25.48
C ASP A 137 22.16 13.57 -25.73
N ASP A 138 20.94 13.47 -26.28
CA ASP A 138 20.07 14.63 -26.56
C ASP A 138 19.02 14.83 -25.47
N VAL A 139 19.47 15.37 -24.33
CA VAL A 139 18.63 15.61 -23.15
C VAL A 139 17.56 16.67 -23.44
N GLU A 140 17.84 17.67 -24.30
CA GLU A 140 16.83 18.66 -24.72
C GLU A 140 15.70 18.00 -25.51
N GLY A 141 16.05 17.12 -26.46
CA GLY A 141 15.05 16.34 -27.21
C GLY A 141 14.15 15.48 -26.31
N MET A 142 14.71 14.88 -25.25
CA MET A 142 13.94 14.09 -24.29
C MET A 142 12.93 14.95 -23.50
N ILE A 143 13.34 16.16 -23.11
CA ILE A 143 12.47 17.09 -22.36
C ILE A 143 11.33 17.59 -23.25
N ASP A 144 11.60 17.93 -24.50
CA ASP A 144 10.56 18.37 -25.44
C ASP A 144 9.57 17.24 -25.76
N PHE A 145 10.04 16.00 -25.86
CA PHE A 145 9.18 14.83 -26.05
C PHE A 145 8.23 14.62 -24.87
N LEU A 146 8.74 14.64 -23.63
CA LEU A 146 7.92 14.50 -22.43
C LEU A 146 6.87 15.62 -22.33
N ASN A 147 7.26 16.87 -22.62
CA ASN A 147 6.36 18.01 -22.60
C ASN A 147 5.31 18.00 -23.72
N SER A 148 5.57 17.26 -24.81
CA SER A 148 4.63 17.11 -25.92
C SER A 148 3.62 15.99 -25.67
N ALA A 149 4.07 14.87 -25.10
CA ALA A 149 3.22 13.76 -24.67
C ALA A 149 2.20 14.19 -23.60
N GLU A 150 2.64 14.98 -22.62
CA GLU A 150 1.76 15.49 -21.54
C GLU A 150 0.66 16.43 -22.07
N ARG A 151 0.94 17.17 -23.16
CA ARG A 151 -0.06 18.06 -23.80
C ARG A 151 -1.10 17.30 -24.61
N ASP A 152 -0.74 16.17 -25.21
CA ASP A 152 -1.66 15.35 -25.99
C ASP A 152 -2.58 14.52 -25.07
N GLU A 153 -2.08 14.10 -23.91
CA GLU A 153 -2.87 13.46 -22.86
C GLU A 153 -3.95 14.41 -22.31
N MET A 154 -3.60 15.67 -22.04
CA MET A 154 -4.58 16.70 -21.64
C MET A 154 -5.59 17.08 -22.73
N ARG A 155 -5.29 16.86 -24.02
CA ARG A 155 -6.26 17.08 -25.12
C ARG A 155 -7.20 15.89 -25.32
N GLY A 156 -6.75 14.67 -25.03
CA GLY A 156 -7.57 13.46 -25.07
C GLY A 156 -8.67 13.46 -24.02
N GLU A 157 -8.34 13.83 -22.77
CA GLU A 157 -9.31 13.86 -21.66
C GLU A 157 -10.41 14.92 -21.85
N ARG A 158 -10.10 16.06 -22.48
CA ARG A 158 -11.10 17.11 -22.76
C ARG A 158 -12.14 16.72 -23.82
N ARG A 159 -11.87 15.69 -24.64
CA ARG A 159 -12.84 15.19 -25.64
C ARG A 159 -13.82 14.18 -25.06
N LEU A 160 -13.47 13.49 -23.97
CA LEU A 160 -14.35 12.51 -23.31
C LEU A 160 -15.38 13.14 -22.37
N ILE A 161 -15.21 14.39 -21.96
CA ILE A 161 -16.15 15.11 -21.08
C ILE A 161 -17.23 15.87 -21.88
N ALA A 162 -17.11 15.95 -23.21
CA ALA A 162 -18.02 16.70 -24.08
C ALA A 162 -18.84 15.84 -25.06
N ALA A 163 -18.93 14.52 -24.83
CA ALA A 163 -19.76 13.59 -25.59
C ALA A 163 -20.92 13.06 -24.73
#